data_AF-T1CWJ6-F1
#
_entry.id   AF-T1CWJ6-F1
#
_cell.length_a   1.000
_cell.length_b   1.000
_cell.length_c   1.000
_cell.angle_alpha   90.00
_cell.angle_beta   90.00
_cell.angle_gamma   90.00
#
_symmetry.space_group_name_H-M   'P 1'
#
loop_
_entity.id
_entity.type
_entity.pdbx_description
1 polymer ?
#
loop_
_entity_poly.entity_id
_entity_poly.type
_entity_poly.pdbx_seq_one_letter_code
_entity_poly.pdbx_strand_id
1 'polypeptide(L)'
;FRTFHEFDPTQRASLAEALAEVRARVWTKLDTKPSDPVILDFDASLVDVHSEKEQAAPTYKKGFGFHPLFVFADLTGETLAAKLRAGNAGSNTVADHVEVFDTALAQLPASVATGHHAGDDPSLVERPVIARADGAGCTTGFLAACRERNVTFFVTAHSNAQITGALYATSDQPDLWRPSRTQKGELHAEASVCEITTYLDLSSMPAGTRCIVRREPLHPGAQRSLFPSHDYRY
;
A
#
# COMPACT_ATOMS: atom_id res chain seq x y z
N PHE A 1 -9.24 -35.83 -0.46
CA PHE A 1 -8.27 -36.03 0.63
C PHE A 1 -7.87 -34.67 1.18
N ARG A 2 -8.12 -34.38 2.46
CA ARG A 2 -7.44 -33.27 3.14
C ARG A 2 -6.05 -33.80 3.51
N THR A 3 -5.01 -33.23 2.90
CA THR A 3 -3.61 -33.66 3.09
C THR A 3 -2.95 -33.02 4.31
N PHE A 4 -3.65 -32.11 4.99
CA PHE A 4 -3.12 -31.39 6.16
C PHE A 4 -4.11 -31.48 7.33
N HIS A 5 -3.56 -31.61 8.54
CA HIS A 5 -4.32 -31.37 9.76
C HIS A 5 -4.64 -29.88 9.85
N GLU A 6 -5.90 -29.57 10.12
CA GLU A 6 -6.35 -28.20 10.31
C GLU A 6 -5.84 -27.70 11.67
N PHE A 7 -5.15 -26.56 11.67
CA PHE A 7 -4.81 -25.88 12.92
C PHE A 7 -6.04 -25.17 13.48
N ASP A 8 -6.29 -25.33 14.77
CA ASP A 8 -7.29 -24.54 15.48
C ASP A 8 -6.82 -23.06 15.65
N PRO A 9 -7.69 -22.14 16.11
CA PRO A 9 -7.31 -20.74 16.31
C PRO A 9 -6.12 -20.53 17.25
N THR A 10 -6.01 -21.32 18.32
CA THR A 10 -4.93 -21.22 19.31
C THR A 10 -3.60 -21.66 18.71
N GLN A 11 -3.60 -22.75 17.93
CA GLN A 11 -2.44 -23.24 17.20
C GLN A 11 -1.96 -22.22 16.15
N ARG A 12 -2.88 -21.55 15.45
CA ARG A 12 -2.54 -20.48 14.50
C ARG A 12 -1.91 -19.28 15.18
N ALA A 13 -2.41 -18.86 16.34
CA ALA A 13 -1.81 -17.79 17.13
C ALA A 13 -0.39 -18.17 17.59
N SER A 14 -0.21 -19.38 18.12
CA SER A 14 1.10 -19.90 18.55
C SER A 14 2.10 -19.98 17.39
N LEU A 15 1.62 -20.37 16.19
CA LEU A 15 2.45 -20.38 14.98
C LEU A 15 2.87 -18.96 14.58
N ALA A 16 1.96 -17.99 14.64
CA ALA A 16 2.26 -16.60 14.31
C ALA A 16 3.31 -16.00 15.25
N GLU A 17 3.23 -16.29 16.55
CA GLU A 17 4.26 -15.88 17.53
C GLU A 17 5.62 -16.51 17.21
N ALA A 18 5.67 -17.82 16.96
CA ALA A 18 6.90 -18.51 16.59
C ALA A 18 7.50 -17.99 15.28
N LEU A 19 6.67 -17.66 14.28
CA LEU A 19 7.13 -17.05 13.03
C LEU A 19 7.71 -15.65 13.26
N ALA A 20 7.10 -14.83 14.12
CA ALA A 20 7.63 -13.51 14.46
C ALA A 20 9.03 -13.61 15.12
N GLU A 21 9.24 -14.60 16.02
CA GLU A 21 10.56 -14.84 16.60
C GLU A 21 11.62 -15.22 15.56
N VAL A 22 11.26 -16.10 14.60
CA VAL A 22 12.14 -16.50 13.51
C VAL A 22 12.43 -15.30 12.60
N ARG A 23 11.41 -14.50 12.28
CA ARG A 23 11.54 -13.28 11.48
C ARG A 23 12.52 -12.29 12.11
N ALA A 24 12.42 -12.06 13.42
CA ALA A 24 13.36 -11.17 14.10
C ALA A 24 14.82 -11.59 13.91
N ARG A 25 15.10 -12.90 13.93
CA ARG A 25 16.45 -13.44 13.66
C ARG A 25 16.87 -13.30 12.20
N VAL A 26 15.94 -13.46 11.26
CA VAL A 26 16.19 -13.25 9.82
C VAL A 26 16.50 -11.79 9.53
N TRP A 27 15.68 -10.87 10.04
CA TRP A 27 15.83 -9.43 9.86
C TRP A 27 17.16 -8.93 10.40
N THR A 28 17.57 -9.39 11.59
CA THR A 28 18.90 -9.07 12.15
C THR A 28 20.05 -9.42 11.20
N LYS A 29 19.89 -10.44 10.35
CA LYS A 29 20.91 -10.87 9.39
C LYS A 29 20.80 -10.20 8.02
N LEU A 30 19.60 -9.85 7.59
CA LEU A 30 19.32 -9.37 6.23
C LEU A 30 19.16 -7.84 6.14
N ASP A 31 18.91 -7.17 7.26
CA ASP A 31 18.75 -5.71 7.29
C ASP A 31 20.08 -5.01 7.04
N THR A 32 20.26 -4.57 5.79
CA THR A 32 21.45 -3.85 5.34
C THR A 32 21.33 -2.34 5.46
N LYS A 33 20.14 -1.83 5.84
CA LYS A 33 19.85 -0.39 5.90
C LYS A 33 18.95 -0.04 7.11
N PRO A 34 19.43 -0.24 8.34
CA PRO A 34 18.62 -0.08 9.55
C PRO A 34 18.08 1.34 9.78
N SER A 35 18.66 2.36 9.13
CA SER A 35 18.19 3.75 9.17
C SER A 35 17.08 4.07 8.16
N ASP A 36 16.90 3.23 7.14
CA ASP A 36 15.88 3.43 6.12
C ASP A 36 14.52 2.97 6.65
N PRO A 37 13.41 3.61 6.23
CA PRO A 37 12.08 3.15 6.61
C PRO A 37 11.81 1.74 6.08
N VAL A 38 10.97 0.99 6.79
CA VAL A 38 10.45 -0.30 6.33
C VAL A 38 9.18 -0.07 5.52
N ILE A 39 9.10 -0.64 4.32
CA ILE A 39 7.89 -0.53 3.49
C ILE A 39 7.07 -1.81 3.63
N LEU A 40 5.79 -1.62 3.95
CA LEU A 40 4.77 -2.66 3.94
C LEU A 40 3.90 -2.50 2.70
N ASP A 41 3.99 -3.47 1.80
CA ASP A 41 3.26 -3.49 0.53
C ASP A 41 1.96 -4.28 0.66
N PHE A 42 0.84 -3.59 0.49
CA PHE A 42 -0.51 -4.16 0.49
C PHE A 42 -0.93 -4.46 -0.95
N ASP A 43 -1.24 -5.72 -1.24
CA ASP A 43 -1.77 -6.10 -2.54
C ASP A 43 -2.74 -7.28 -2.43
N ALA A 44 -3.77 -7.27 -3.27
CA ALA A 44 -4.76 -8.33 -3.34
C ALA A 44 -4.59 -9.12 -4.63
N SER A 45 -4.56 -10.44 -4.51
CA SER A 45 -4.42 -11.34 -5.66
C SER A 45 -5.73 -12.06 -5.94
N LEU A 46 -5.99 -12.35 -7.22
CA LEU A 46 -7.05 -13.27 -7.61
C LEU A 46 -6.48 -14.67 -7.68
N VAL A 47 -7.13 -15.61 -6.98
CA VAL A 47 -6.80 -17.03 -7.05
C VAL A 47 -7.96 -17.73 -7.73
N ASP A 48 -7.80 -17.99 -9.02
CA ASP A 48 -8.83 -18.65 -9.81
C ASP A 48 -8.96 -20.12 -9.42
N VAL A 49 -10.22 -20.58 -9.32
CA VAL A 49 -10.52 -22.00 -9.13
C VAL A 49 -11.62 -22.44 -10.09
N HIS A 50 -11.57 -23.70 -10.48
CA HIS A 50 -12.52 -24.30 -11.43
C HIS A 50 -13.54 -25.21 -10.73
N SER A 51 -13.83 -24.95 -9.46
CA SER A 51 -14.79 -25.72 -8.68
C SER A 51 -15.45 -24.85 -7.62
N GLU A 52 -16.70 -25.18 -7.28
CA GLU A 52 -17.51 -24.51 -6.25
C GLU A 52 -17.03 -24.89 -4.85
N LYS A 53 -15.82 -24.44 -4.49
CA LYS A 53 -15.33 -24.52 -3.11
C LYS A 53 -16.06 -23.49 -2.26
N GLU A 54 -16.13 -23.77 -0.97
CA GLU A 54 -16.64 -22.80 0.01
C GLU A 54 -15.90 -21.46 -0.12
N GLN A 55 -16.63 -20.34 -0.14
CA GLN A 55 -16.13 -18.98 -0.37
C GLN A 55 -15.54 -18.70 -1.77
N ALA A 56 -15.50 -19.67 -2.68
CA ALA A 56 -15.20 -19.38 -4.08
C ALA A 56 -16.40 -18.64 -4.70
N ALA A 57 -16.14 -17.47 -5.27
CA ALA A 57 -17.19 -16.58 -5.77
C ALA A 57 -16.73 -15.80 -7.02
N PRO A 58 -17.66 -15.22 -7.79
CA PRO A 58 -17.31 -14.33 -8.89
C PRO A 58 -16.46 -13.15 -8.42
N THR A 59 -15.43 -12.80 -9.18
CA THR A 59 -14.48 -11.73 -8.83
C THR A 59 -14.77 -10.44 -9.59
N TYR A 60 -14.24 -9.31 -9.11
CA TYR A 60 -14.39 -8.01 -9.79
C TYR A 60 -13.83 -8.01 -11.22
N LYS A 61 -12.79 -8.81 -11.49
CA LYS A 61 -12.22 -8.98 -12.85
C LYS A 61 -12.97 -10.03 -13.69
N LYS A 62 -14.20 -10.39 -13.30
CA LYS A 62 -15.07 -11.35 -14.00
C LYS A 62 -14.50 -12.78 -14.06
N GLY A 63 -13.62 -13.13 -13.13
CA GLY A 63 -13.17 -14.50 -12.88
C GLY A 63 -14.01 -15.19 -11.80
N PHE A 64 -13.56 -16.34 -11.34
CA PHE A 64 -14.22 -17.09 -10.25
C PHE A 64 -13.16 -17.71 -9.33
N GLY A 65 -13.24 -17.40 -8.05
CA GLY A 65 -12.36 -18.00 -7.05
C GLY A 65 -12.24 -17.19 -5.78
N PHE A 66 -11.02 -16.86 -5.35
CA PHE A 66 -10.74 -16.14 -4.11
C PHE A 66 -10.04 -14.80 -4.37
N HIS A 67 -10.11 -13.90 -3.40
CA HIS A 67 -9.51 -12.56 -3.47
C HIS A 67 -8.70 -12.22 -2.20
N PRO A 68 -7.70 -13.04 -1.81
CA PRO A 68 -6.88 -12.78 -0.63
C PRO A 68 -6.17 -11.42 -0.70
N LEU A 69 -6.01 -10.78 0.45
CA LEU A 69 -5.23 -9.56 0.66
C LEU A 69 -3.96 -9.92 1.42
N PHE A 70 -2.81 -9.45 0.94
CA PHE A 70 -1.49 -9.74 1.51
C PHE A 70 -0.79 -8.47 1.94
N VAL A 71 0.13 -8.62 2.90
CA VAL A 71 1.11 -7.60 3.27
C VAL A 71 2.51 -8.18 3.17
N PHE A 72 3.36 -7.53 2.38
CA PHE A 72 4.75 -7.92 2.18
C PHE A 72 5.70 -6.89 2.78
N ALA A 73 6.86 -7.34 3.26
CA ALA A 73 7.95 -6.44 3.64
C ALA A 73 8.90 -6.24 2.46
N ASP A 74 9.21 -4.99 2.09
CA ASP A 74 10.15 -4.70 1.00
C ASP A 74 11.58 -5.19 1.30
N LEU A 75 11.99 -5.11 2.56
CA LEU A 75 13.34 -5.39 3.03
C LEU A 75 13.73 -6.85 2.80
N THR A 76 12.87 -7.78 3.18
CA THR A 76 13.10 -9.23 3.05
C THR A 76 12.37 -9.86 1.88
N GLY A 77 11.40 -9.15 1.28
CA GLY A 77 10.51 -9.67 0.24
C GLY A 77 9.48 -10.69 0.77
N GLU A 78 9.36 -10.87 2.08
CA GLU A 78 8.50 -11.90 2.66
C GLU A 78 7.04 -11.46 2.79
N THR A 79 6.12 -12.41 2.73
CA THR A 79 4.71 -12.20 3.09
C THR A 79 4.54 -12.21 4.60
N LEU A 80 4.40 -11.03 5.23
CA LEU A 80 4.22 -10.93 6.68
C LEU A 80 2.86 -11.49 7.12
N ALA A 81 1.80 -11.12 6.41
CA ALA A 81 0.43 -11.49 6.75
C ALA A 81 -0.43 -11.69 5.49
N ALA A 82 -1.51 -12.45 5.66
CA ALA A 82 -2.52 -12.68 4.64
C ALA A 82 -3.92 -12.75 5.27
N LYS A 83 -4.87 -12.01 4.71
CA LYS A 83 -6.30 -12.19 4.95
C LYS A 83 -6.88 -12.99 3.80
N LEU A 84 -7.30 -14.23 4.09
CA LEU A 84 -7.98 -15.08 3.10
C LEU A 84 -9.43 -14.62 2.95
N ARG A 85 -9.85 -14.32 1.72
CA ARG A 85 -11.16 -13.72 1.44
C ARG A 85 -11.85 -14.40 0.25
N ALA A 86 -13.18 -14.37 0.28
CA ALA A 86 -14.01 -14.83 -0.83
C ALA A 86 -13.73 -14.03 -2.12
N GLY A 87 -14.03 -14.62 -3.28
CA GLY A 87 -13.79 -13.98 -4.58
C GLY A 87 -14.52 -12.66 -4.79
N ASN A 88 -15.69 -12.50 -4.15
CA ASN A 88 -16.52 -11.30 -4.20
C ASN A 88 -16.18 -10.29 -3.09
N ALA A 89 -15.11 -10.50 -2.32
CA ALA A 89 -14.68 -9.54 -1.30
C ALA A 89 -14.29 -8.19 -1.92
N GLY A 90 -14.75 -7.10 -1.29
CA GLY A 90 -14.46 -5.75 -1.75
C GLY A 90 -12.95 -5.46 -1.74
N SER A 91 -12.44 -4.86 -2.82
CA SER A 91 -11.03 -4.46 -2.90
C SER A 91 -10.68 -3.40 -1.86
N ASN A 92 -11.64 -2.60 -1.40
CA ASN A 92 -11.44 -1.45 -0.52
C ASN A 92 -12.09 -1.63 0.88
N THR A 93 -12.35 -2.87 1.29
CA THR A 93 -12.91 -3.17 2.63
C THR A 93 -11.91 -2.73 3.70
N VAL A 94 -12.23 -1.65 4.43
CA VAL A 94 -11.34 -1.07 5.46
C VAL A 94 -11.01 -2.08 6.55
N ALA A 95 -12.00 -2.82 7.05
CA ALA A 95 -11.80 -3.80 8.12
C ALA A 95 -10.76 -4.87 7.74
N ASP A 96 -10.81 -5.38 6.49
CA ASP A 96 -9.84 -6.36 6.00
C ASP A 96 -8.42 -5.78 5.96
N HIS A 97 -8.28 -4.51 5.54
CA HIS A 97 -6.98 -3.83 5.48
C HIS A 97 -6.41 -3.61 6.87
N VAL A 98 -7.21 -3.15 7.82
CA VAL A 98 -6.76 -2.91 9.19
C VAL A 98 -6.38 -4.23 9.87
N GLU A 99 -7.19 -5.27 9.70
CA GLU A 99 -6.89 -6.59 10.29
C GLU A 99 -5.57 -7.18 9.77
N VAL A 100 -5.37 -7.16 8.44
CA VAL A 100 -4.11 -7.69 7.86
C VAL A 100 -2.92 -6.81 8.21
N PHE A 101 -3.13 -5.50 8.37
CA PHE A 101 -2.10 -4.55 8.78
C PHE A 101 -1.63 -4.81 10.22
N ASP A 102 -2.56 -4.96 11.17
CA ASP A 102 -2.24 -5.31 12.55
C ASP A 102 -1.49 -6.64 12.63
N THR A 103 -1.95 -7.63 11.86
CA THR A 103 -1.27 -8.92 11.77
C THR A 103 0.14 -8.77 11.22
N ALA A 104 0.35 -7.92 10.21
CA ALA A 104 1.67 -7.70 9.62
C ALA A 104 2.63 -7.00 10.57
N LEU A 105 2.16 -5.96 11.29
CA LEU A 105 2.95 -5.24 12.29
C LEU A 105 3.41 -6.16 13.42
N ALA A 106 2.53 -7.05 13.89
CA ALA A 106 2.87 -8.06 14.90
C ALA A 106 3.92 -9.09 14.44
N GLN A 107 4.24 -9.14 13.13
CA GLN A 107 5.27 -10.03 12.58
C GLN A 107 6.62 -9.34 12.38
N LEU A 108 6.70 -8.03 12.60
CA LEU A 108 7.95 -7.26 12.53
C LEU A 108 8.78 -7.43 13.81
N PRO A 109 10.11 -7.33 13.74
CA PRO A 109 10.95 -7.30 14.93
C PRO A 109 10.63 -6.07 15.80
N ALA A 110 10.87 -6.17 17.11
CA ALA A 110 10.60 -5.10 18.06
C ALA A 110 11.27 -3.76 17.69
N SER A 111 12.50 -3.79 17.16
CA SER A 111 13.23 -2.61 16.68
C SER A 111 12.55 -1.87 15.51
N VAL A 112 11.46 -2.42 14.98
CA VAL A 112 10.60 -1.80 13.98
C VAL A 112 9.18 -1.66 14.51
N ALA A 113 8.60 -2.71 15.12
CA ALA A 113 7.20 -2.72 15.55
C ALA A 113 6.90 -1.76 16.72
N THR A 114 7.89 -1.40 17.53
CA THR A 114 7.69 -0.51 18.68
C THR A 114 7.23 0.88 18.24
N GLY A 115 6.13 1.35 18.82
CA GLY A 115 5.50 2.62 18.45
C GLY A 115 4.54 2.52 17.26
N HIS A 116 4.35 1.34 16.68
CA HIS A 116 3.51 1.14 15.49
C HIS A 116 2.21 0.36 15.73
N HIS A 117 1.78 0.17 16.98
CA HIS A 117 0.44 -0.35 17.27
C HIS A 117 -0.57 0.79 17.47
N ALA A 118 -1.85 0.47 17.34
CA ALA A 118 -2.92 1.45 17.46
C ALA A 118 -2.88 2.16 18.83
N GLY A 119 -2.74 3.49 18.80
CA GLY A 119 -2.70 4.32 20.01
C GLY A 119 -1.33 4.37 20.71
N ASP A 120 -0.29 3.75 20.16
CA ASP A 120 1.07 3.89 20.68
C ASP A 120 1.53 5.36 20.62
N ASP A 121 2.33 5.76 21.62
CA ASP A 121 2.93 7.10 21.64
C ASP A 121 3.95 7.24 20.48
N PRO A 122 3.83 8.27 19.61
CA PRO A 122 4.75 8.48 18.50
C PRO A 122 6.23 8.57 18.91
N SER A 123 6.54 8.95 20.15
CA SER A 123 7.92 9.02 20.67
C SER A 123 8.58 7.65 20.85
N LEU A 124 7.80 6.57 20.81
CA LEU A 124 8.31 5.20 20.87
C LEU A 124 8.81 4.70 19.50
N VAL A 125 8.50 5.40 18.41
CA VAL A 125 8.90 4.98 17.07
C VAL A 125 10.42 5.06 16.93
N GLU A 126 11.08 3.90 16.93
CA GLU A 126 12.52 3.79 16.72
C GLU A 126 12.89 3.82 15.23
N ARG A 127 12.06 3.19 14.39
CA ARG A 127 12.27 3.11 12.94
C ARG A 127 10.96 3.36 12.20
N PRO A 128 10.90 4.29 11.23
CA PRO A 128 9.67 4.58 10.53
C PRO A 128 9.18 3.41 9.65
N VAL A 129 7.86 3.25 9.58
CA VAL A 129 7.18 2.36 8.64
C VAL A 129 6.37 3.17 7.60
N ILE A 130 6.36 2.69 6.36
CA ILE A 130 5.55 3.21 5.26
C ILE A 130 4.60 2.11 4.78
N ALA A 131 3.29 2.33 4.84
CA ALA A 131 2.30 1.51 4.16
C ALA A 131 2.15 1.95 2.69
N ARG A 132 2.38 1.05 1.74
CA ARG A 132 2.18 1.28 0.32
C ARG A 132 1.07 0.40 -0.21
N ALA A 133 0.16 0.99 -0.98
CA ALA A 133 -0.95 0.28 -1.61
C ALA A 133 -1.33 0.94 -2.94
N ASP A 134 -2.05 0.21 -3.78
CA ASP A 134 -2.67 0.82 -4.95
C ASP A 134 -3.94 1.62 -4.58
N GLY A 135 -4.77 1.95 -5.58
CA GLY A 135 -6.01 2.69 -5.34
C GLY A 135 -6.96 2.01 -4.36
N ALA A 136 -6.94 0.68 -4.25
CA ALA A 136 -7.80 -0.05 -3.33
C ALA A 136 -7.53 0.33 -1.86
N GLY A 137 -6.28 0.68 -1.53
CA GLY A 137 -5.89 1.18 -0.21
C GLY A 137 -6.17 2.68 -0.01
N CYS A 138 -6.59 3.43 -1.02
CA CYS A 138 -6.85 4.87 -0.91
C CYS A 138 -8.23 5.18 -0.28
N THR A 139 -8.51 4.59 0.88
CA THR A 139 -9.73 4.82 1.67
C THR A 139 -9.43 5.63 2.92
N THR A 140 -10.31 6.58 3.27
CA THR A 140 -10.13 7.43 4.46
C THR A 140 -9.92 6.62 5.74
N GLY A 141 -10.63 5.51 5.90
CA GLY A 141 -10.49 4.60 7.04
C GLY A 141 -9.13 3.92 7.12
N PHE A 142 -8.60 3.38 6.02
CA PHE A 142 -7.27 2.76 6.02
C PHE A 142 -6.17 3.80 6.27
N LEU A 143 -6.27 4.98 5.65
CA LEU A 143 -5.30 6.06 5.84
C LEU A 143 -5.32 6.59 7.28
N ALA A 144 -6.50 6.66 7.90
CA ALA A 144 -6.62 7.01 9.32
C ALA A 144 -5.98 5.95 10.22
N ALA A 145 -6.20 4.65 9.93
CA ALA A 145 -5.58 3.55 10.66
C ALA A 145 -4.04 3.57 10.56
N CYS A 146 -3.48 3.98 9.42
CA CYS A 146 -2.04 4.23 9.29
C CYS A 146 -1.57 5.30 10.27
N ARG A 147 -2.27 6.44 10.36
CA ARG A 147 -1.91 7.52 11.30
C ARG A 147 -2.01 7.11 12.75
N GLU A 148 -3.06 6.39 13.13
CA GLU A 148 -3.26 5.87 14.48
C GLU A 148 -2.13 4.93 14.94
N ARG A 149 -1.43 4.31 13.99
CA ARG A 149 -0.28 3.42 14.19
C ARG A 149 1.06 4.12 13.96
N ASN A 150 1.09 5.45 13.89
CA ASN A 150 2.30 6.22 13.57
C ASN A 150 2.97 5.81 12.24
N VAL A 151 2.22 5.20 11.32
CA VAL A 151 2.70 4.74 10.02
C VAL A 151 2.39 5.80 8.96
N THR A 152 3.40 6.10 8.16
CA THR A 152 3.22 6.95 6.97
C THR A 152 2.67 6.13 5.81
N PHE A 153 2.03 6.75 4.82
CA PHE A 153 1.44 6.01 3.71
C PHE A 153 1.82 6.61 2.35
N PHE A 154 1.85 5.74 1.35
CA PHE A 154 1.99 6.08 -0.06
C PHE A 154 1.00 5.24 -0.88
N VAL A 155 -0.13 5.85 -1.22
CA VAL A 155 -1.22 5.18 -1.96
C VAL A 155 -1.52 5.88 -3.28
N THR A 156 -1.96 5.12 -4.27
CA THR A 156 -2.41 5.69 -5.54
C THR A 156 -3.77 6.37 -5.35
N ALA A 157 -3.84 7.68 -5.54
CA ALA A 157 -5.13 8.39 -5.50
C ALA A 157 -6.01 8.01 -6.70
N HIS A 158 -7.29 7.78 -6.47
CA HIS A 158 -8.25 7.62 -7.57
C HIS A 158 -8.45 8.94 -8.31
N SER A 159 -8.42 8.89 -9.64
CA SER A 159 -8.73 10.06 -10.45
C SER A 159 -10.15 10.56 -10.17
N ASN A 160 -10.28 11.87 -9.96
CA ASN A 160 -11.55 12.55 -9.72
C ASN A 160 -11.52 13.96 -10.32
N ALA A 161 -12.65 14.68 -10.22
CA ALA A 161 -12.79 16.01 -10.80
C ALA A 161 -11.82 17.05 -10.19
N GLN A 162 -11.53 16.99 -8.89
CA GLN A 162 -10.61 17.93 -8.24
C GLN A 162 -9.17 17.71 -8.70
N ILE A 163 -8.72 16.45 -8.74
CA ILE A 163 -7.40 16.08 -9.27
C ILE A 163 -7.31 16.54 -10.72
N THR A 164 -8.32 16.24 -11.54
CA THR A 164 -8.35 16.66 -12.94
C THR A 164 -8.26 18.18 -13.07
N GLY A 165 -9.03 18.95 -12.29
CA GLY A 165 -8.96 20.40 -12.26
C GLY A 165 -7.60 20.95 -11.81
N ALA A 166 -6.97 20.32 -10.82
CA ALA A 166 -5.62 20.66 -10.38
C ALA A 166 -4.56 20.38 -11.46
N LEU A 167 -4.70 19.29 -12.21
CA LEU A 167 -3.84 19.01 -13.36
C LEU A 167 -3.98 20.07 -14.45
N TYR A 168 -5.21 20.50 -14.77
CA TYR A 168 -5.44 21.62 -15.69
C TYR A 168 -4.81 22.93 -15.19
N ALA A 169 -4.95 23.23 -13.89
CA ALA A 169 -4.40 24.46 -13.32
C ALA A 169 -2.86 24.48 -13.31
N THR A 170 -2.22 23.32 -13.21
CA THR A 170 -0.76 23.20 -13.04
C THR A 170 -0.01 22.80 -14.31
N SER A 171 -0.67 22.28 -15.35
CA SER A 171 -0.01 21.74 -16.56
C SER A 171 0.91 22.74 -17.24
N ASP A 172 0.47 24.00 -17.34
CA ASP A 172 1.12 25.06 -18.09
C ASP A 172 2.02 25.94 -17.20
N GLN A 173 2.26 25.53 -15.95
CA GLN A 173 3.10 26.23 -14.98
C GLN A 173 4.37 25.44 -14.69
N PRO A 174 5.41 25.52 -15.55
CA PRO A 174 6.60 24.67 -15.45
C PRO A 174 7.34 24.81 -14.11
N ASP A 175 7.27 25.98 -13.47
CA ASP A 175 7.93 26.25 -12.18
C ASP A 175 7.34 25.45 -11.01
N LEU A 176 6.11 24.93 -11.14
CA LEU A 176 5.50 24.03 -10.15
C LEU A 176 6.01 22.59 -10.26
N TRP A 177 6.59 22.22 -11.40
CA TRP A 177 7.04 20.87 -11.69
C TRP A 177 8.53 20.71 -11.44
N ARG A 178 8.90 19.72 -10.63
CA ARG A 178 10.30 19.41 -10.30
C ARG A 178 10.72 18.08 -10.91
N PRO A 179 11.97 17.90 -11.35
CA PRO A 179 12.43 16.60 -11.81
C PRO A 179 12.22 15.54 -10.73
N SER A 180 11.65 14.40 -11.13
CA SER A 180 11.51 13.23 -10.26
C SER A 180 12.87 12.56 -10.04
N ARG A 181 12.95 11.56 -9.16
CA ARG A 181 14.19 10.81 -8.91
C ARG A 181 14.08 9.37 -9.40
N THR A 182 15.18 8.83 -9.90
CA THR A 182 15.34 7.41 -10.21
C THR A 182 15.49 6.59 -8.92
N GLN A 183 15.46 5.27 -9.02
CA GLN A 183 15.72 4.37 -7.88
C GLN A 183 17.11 4.56 -7.26
N LYS A 184 18.08 5.10 -8.00
CA LYS A 184 19.42 5.43 -7.51
C LYS A 184 19.48 6.82 -6.85
N GLY A 185 18.37 7.53 -6.80
CA GLY A 185 18.28 8.89 -6.26
C GLY A 185 18.73 9.99 -7.24
N GLU A 186 19.06 9.66 -8.48
CA GLU A 186 19.47 10.63 -9.51
C GLU A 186 18.25 11.37 -10.07
N LEU A 187 18.43 12.58 -10.60
CA LEU A 187 17.33 13.30 -11.25
C LEU A 187 16.92 12.59 -12.55
N HIS A 188 15.62 12.44 -12.76
CA HIS A 188 15.05 11.87 -13.97
C HIS A 188 14.87 12.98 -15.01
N ALA A 189 15.50 12.85 -16.18
CA ALA A 189 15.50 13.89 -17.20
C ALA A 189 14.10 14.21 -17.76
N GLU A 190 13.27 13.19 -17.91
CA GLU A 190 11.97 13.32 -18.60
C GLU A 190 10.76 13.37 -17.66
N ALA A 191 10.88 12.85 -16.44
CA ALA A 191 9.76 12.67 -15.54
C ALA A 191 9.82 13.71 -14.42
N SER A 192 8.71 14.37 -14.15
CA SER A 192 8.60 15.41 -13.13
C SER A 192 7.47 15.14 -12.17
N VAL A 193 7.50 15.76 -10.99
CA VAL A 193 6.46 15.70 -9.97
C VAL A 193 5.98 17.10 -9.60
N CYS A 194 4.70 17.20 -9.27
CA CYS A 194 4.08 18.40 -8.73
C CYS A 194 3.25 18.02 -7.52
N GLU A 195 3.39 18.76 -6.43
CA GLU A 195 2.46 18.67 -5.31
C GLU A 195 1.23 19.52 -5.61
N ILE A 196 0.06 18.90 -5.60
CA ILE A 196 -1.23 19.57 -5.89
C ILE A 196 -2.10 19.70 -4.65
N THR A 197 -1.56 19.42 -3.46
CA THR A 197 -2.29 19.42 -2.19
C THR A 197 -3.15 20.67 -1.98
N THR A 198 -2.65 21.85 -2.33
CA THR A 198 -3.35 23.14 -2.14
C THR A 198 -4.53 23.37 -3.09
N TYR A 199 -4.70 22.53 -4.11
CA TYR A 199 -5.81 22.59 -5.07
C TYR A 199 -6.96 21.65 -4.70
N LEU A 200 -6.80 20.84 -3.64
CA LEU A 200 -7.73 19.77 -3.27
C LEU A 200 -8.38 20.07 -1.92
N ASP A 201 -9.66 19.69 -1.79
CA ASP A 201 -10.28 19.56 -0.46
C ASP A 201 -9.96 18.17 0.09
N LEU A 202 -9.04 18.13 1.06
CA LEU A 202 -8.62 16.90 1.74
C LEU A 202 -9.15 16.83 3.18
N SER A 203 -10.22 17.57 3.51
CA SER A 203 -10.80 17.61 4.86
C SER A 203 -11.25 16.24 5.39
N SER A 204 -11.60 15.31 4.49
CA SER A 204 -11.97 13.93 4.83
C SER A 204 -10.78 12.98 4.99
N MET A 205 -9.57 13.42 4.59
CA MET A 205 -8.34 12.65 4.72
C MET A 205 -7.66 12.96 6.06
N PRO A 206 -6.77 12.08 6.55
CA PRO A 206 -6.02 12.37 7.76
C PRO A 206 -5.19 13.66 7.64
N ALA A 207 -4.99 14.37 8.76
CA ALA A 207 -4.22 15.60 8.78
C ALA A 207 -2.81 15.40 8.19
N GLY A 208 -2.34 16.39 7.41
CA GLY A 208 -1.04 16.34 6.75
C GLY A 208 -0.96 15.41 5.53
N THR A 209 -2.10 14.91 5.03
CA THR A 209 -2.15 14.20 3.74
C THR A 209 -1.73 15.13 2.61
N ARG A 210 -0.86 14.63 1.72
CA ARG A 210 -0.35 15.34 0.55
C ARG A 210 -0.72 14.58 -0.71
N CYS A 211 -1.00 15.29 -1.79
CA CYS A 211 -1.25 14.70 -3.11
C CYS A 211 -0.14 15.14 -4.07
N ILE A 212 0.64 14.17 -4.55
CA ILE A 212 1.76 14.38 -5.45
C ILE A 212 1.46 13.66 -6.75
N VAL A 213 1.50 14.39 -7.84
CA VAL A 213 1.33 13.86 -9.20
C VAL A 213 2.69 13.72 -9.83
N ARG A 214 2.88 12.64 -10.59
CA ARG A 214 4.03 12.43 -11.47
C ARG A 214 3.59 12.60 -12.91
N ARG A 215 4.40 13.20 -13.77
CA ARG A 215 4.18 13.24 -15.21
C ARG A 215 5.38 12.74 -15.98
N GLU A 216 5.12 12.14 -17.14
CA GLU A 216 6.13 11.67 -18.09
C GLU A 216 5.71 12.03 -19.53
N PRO A 217 6.64 12.21 -20.47
CA PRO A 217 6.29 12.48 -21.86
C PRO A 217 5.50 11.33 -22.46
N LEU A 218 4.54 11.64 -23.30
CA LEU A 218 3.81 10.64 -24.08
C LEU A 218 4.77 9.96 -25.06
N HIS A 219 4.76 8.62 -25.06
CA HIS A 219 5.52 7.86 -26.05
C HIS A 219 4.91 8.03 -27.45
N PRO A 220 5.72 7.95 -28.53
CA PRO A 220 5.21 8.00 -29.89
C PRO A 220 4.10 6.96 -30.12
N GLY A 221 2.94 7.41 -30.60
CA GLY A 221 1.78 6.55 -30.86
C GLY A 221 0.86 6.28 -29.66
N ALA A 222 1.13 6.87 -28.49
CA ALA A 222 0.21 6.80 -27.36
C ALA A 222 -1.17 7.40 -27.74
N GLN A 223 -2.25 6.65 -27.48
CA GLN A 223 -3.61 7.17 -27.66
C GLN A 223 -3.84 8.32 -26.69
N ARG A 224 -4.18 9.49 -27.25
CA ARG A 224 -4.60 10.66 -26.49
C ARG A 224 -5.93 10.37 -25.82
N SER A 225 -5.96 10.37 -24.49
CA SER A 225 -7.20 10.45 -23.73
C SER A 225 -7.60 11.92 -23.53
N LEU A 226 -8.81 12.19 -23.01
CA LEU A 226 -9.40 13.52 -22.76
C LEU A 226 -8.67 14.33 -21.66
N PHE A 227 -7.33 14.37 -21.70
CA PHE A 227 -6.48 14.95 -20.66
C PHE A 227 -6.05 16.39 -20.96
N PRO A 228 -5.60 17.13 -19.93
CA PRO A 228 -5.16 18.53 -20.04
C PRO A 228 -3.96 18.79 -20.96
N SER A 229 -3.15 17.76 -21.25
CA SER A 229 -1.87 17.93 -21.92
C SER A 229 -1.77 17.06 -23.17
N HIS A 230 -1.21 17.64 -24.22
CA HIS A 230 -0.88 16.93 -25.46
C HIS A 230 0.49 16.25 -25.41
N ASP A 231 1.28 16.55 -24.37
CA ASP A 231 2.70 16.18 -24.30
C ASP A 231 2.98 15.18 -23.18
N TYR A 232 2.18 15.19 -22.10
CA TYR A 232 2.44 14.41 -20.90
C TYR A 232 1.31 13.46 -20.53
N ARG A 233 1.68 12.29 -20.01
CA ARG A 233 0.83 11.44 -19.17
C ARG A 233 1.09 11.77 -17.70
N TYR A 234 0.04 11.72 -16.89
CA TYR A 234 0.03 11.98 -15.45
C TYR A 234 -0.31 10.71 -14.67
#